data_AF-A0A968JS95-F1
#
_entry.id   AF-A0A968JS95-F1
#
_cell.length_a   1.000
_cell.length_b   1.000
_cell.length_c   1.000
_cell.angle_alpha   90.00
_cell.angle_beta   90.00
_cell.angle_gamma   90.00
#
_symmetry.space_group_name_H-M   'P 1'
#
loop_
_entity.id
_entity.type
_entity.pdbx_description
1 polymer ?
#
loop_
_entity_poly.entity_id
_entity_poly.type
_entity_poly.pdbx_seq_one_letter_code
_entity_poly.pdbx_strand_id
1 'polypeptide(L)'
;MRFPANMHIKAAEQQFYMAKAKNWEEFYAALQQQNATCFNLVYADREGNIFYLSNGLIPKRNPAYDWQGLLKGNTSQTLWQQGDYYALEELPQLLNPKAGYVFNTNNTPFNATHPAENLLGKQYPKFMGFETYENNRSLRLAHLLASHQGQFSYEDFKRIKYDWAYPDSLAFPFYVGLEKIFSLEAAKYPELDKSIRLLQQWDRKNDQESKGAGLFMVFLHYLGKAMKAQQRLYAYNKVTEQEIVTALTEAQKHLLKHFKSIEVPLGKVQVHQLRQSRTDLWEAIKMYWQPCTQYLTKKGNSRQTKASLIFYWHSFQQRD
;
A
#
# COMPACT_ATOMS: atom_id res chain seq x y z
N MET A 1 -11.94 23.42 -5.72
CA MET A 1 -12.00 21.95 -5.54
C MET A 1 -13.19 21.62 -4.66
N ARG A 2 -13.89 20.51 -4.91
CA ARG A 2 -15.10 20.11 -4.18
C ARG A 2 -14.89 18.68 -3.65
N PHE A 3 -14.85 18.53 -2.33
CA PHE A 3 -14.59 17.24 -1.67
C PHE A 3 -15.84 16.75 -0.93
N PRO A 4 -16.21 15.47 -1.04
CA PRO A 4 -17.27 14.88 -0.21
C PRO A 4 -16.97 15.00 1.29
N ALA A 5 -15.69 14.88 1.68
CA ALA A 5 -15.23 15.02 3.06
C ALA A 5 -15.56 16.37 3.71
N ASN A 6 -15.74 17.44 2.94
CA ASN A 6 -16.10 18.75 3.49
C ASN A 6 -17.60 18.89 3.74
N MET A 7 -18.40 17.89 3.36
CA MET A 7 -19.86 17.89 3.53
C MET A 7 -20.31 17.14 4.79
N HIS A 8 -19.38 16.49 5.52
CA HIS A 8 -19.64 15.68 6.71
C HIS A 8 -18.69 16.04 7.85
N ILE A 9 -19.22 16.19 9.07
CA ILE A 9 -18.42 16.47 10.30
C ILE A 9 -18.49 15.32 11.32
N LYS A 10 -19.24 14.27 11.02
CA LYS A 10 -19.60 13.19 11.95
C LYS A 10 -18.73 11.94 11.82
N ALA A 11 -17.56 12.03 11.18
CA ALA A 11 -16.67 10.89 11.00
C ALA A 11 -16.22 10.31 12.36
N ALA A 12 -15.91 11.17 13.34
CA ALA A 12 -15.55 10.76 14.69
C ALA A 12 -16.72 10.09 15.43
N GLU A 13 -17.95 10.57 15.24
CA GLU A 13 -19.16 9.98 15.81
C GLU A 13 -19.41 8.58 15.22
N GLN A 14 -19.32 8.41 13.90
CA GLN A 14 -19.41 7.10 13.26
C GLN A 14 -18.34 6.13 13.81
N GLN A 15 -17.07 6.57 13.91
CA GLN A 15 -15.99 5.74 14.46
C GLN A 15 -16.26 5.33 15.91
N PHE A 16 -16.82 6.24 16.72
CA PHE A 16 -17.22 5.94 18.08
C PHE A 16 -18.29 4.85 18.13
N TYR A 17 -19.35 4.95 17.33
CA TYR A 17 -20.40 3.94 17.29
C TYR A 17 -19.89 2.59 16.76
N MET A 18 -19.05 2.59 15.73
CA MET A 18 -18.39 1.38 15.25
C MET A 18 -17.56 0.71 16.35
N ALA A 19 -16.78 1.48 17.11
CA ALA A 19 -15.94 0.96 18.19
C ALA A 19 -16.74 0.50 19.42
N LYS A 20 -18.00 0.94 19.56
CA LYS A 20 -18.90 0.60 20.66
C LYS A 20 -19.94 -0.45 20.30
N ALA A 21 -20.05 -0.82 19.02
CA ALA A 21 -20.96 -1.84 18.54
C ALA A 21 -20.71 -3.18 19.26
N LYS A 22 -21.79 -3.82 19.67
CA LYS A 22 -21.75 -5.08 20.44
C LYS A 22 -21.93 -6.32 19.57
N ASN A 23 -22.36 -6.14 18.33
CA ASN A 23 -22.66 -7.18 17.35
C ASN A 23 -22.48 -6.61 15.93
N TRP A 24 -22.62 -7.49 14.94
CA TRP A 24 -22.53 -7.15 13.52
C TRP A 24 -23.57 -6.10 13.10
N GLU A 25 -24.82 -6.24 13.55
CA GLU A 25 -25.92 -5.37 13.15
C GLU A 25 -25.69 -3.91 13.59
N GLU A 26 -25.27 -3.70 14.85
CA GLU A 26 -24.91 -2.39 15.38
C GLU A 26 -23.70 -1.79 14.64
N PHE A 27 -22.72 -2.63 14.31
CA PHE A 27 -21.54 -2.19 13.56
C PHE A 27 -21.90 -1.74 12.14
N TYR A 28 -22.70 -2.53 11.44
CA TYR A 28 -23.15 -2.22 10.09
C TYR A 28 -24.09 -0.99 10.07
N ALA A 29 -24.98 -0.86 11.06
CA ALA A 29 -25.80 0.34 11.22
C ALA A 29 -24.96 1.60 11.46
N ALA A 30 -23.86 1.51 12.21
CA ALA A 30 -22.92 2.61 12.35
C ALA A 30 -22.22 2.95 11.01
N LEU A 31 -21.88 1.94 10.20
CA LEU A 31 -21.32 2.16 8.85
C LEU A 31 -22.29 2.85 7.89
N GLN A 32 -23.58 2.53 7.96
CA GLN A 32 -24.63 3.13 7.12
C GLN A 32 -24.76 4.66 7.30
N GLN A 33 -24.17 5.23 8.35
CA GLN A 33 -24.10 6.69 8.52
C GLN A 33 -23.22 7.38 7.46
N GLN A 34 -22.31 6.64 6.79
CA GLN A 34 -21.45 7.11 5.68
C GLN A 34 -20.72 8.45 5.90
N ASN A 35 -20.32 8.74 7.14
CA ASN A 35 -19.54 9.93 7.50
C ASN A 35 -18.02 9.73 7.36
N ALA A 36 -17.53 8.50 7.46
CA ALA A 36 -16.14 8.15 7.13
C ALA A 36 -15.96 8.11 5.61
N THR A 37 -15.12 9.00 5.08
CA THR A 37 -15.15 9.31 3.64
C THR A 37 -14.19 8.51 2.76
N CYS A 38 -13.20 7.82 3.35
CA CYS A 38 -12.31 6.91 2.64
C CYS A 38 -11.54 6.04 3.64
N PHE A 39 -11.66 4.71 3.57
CA PHE A 39 -10.76 3.73 4.21
C PHE A 39 -11.08 2.33 3.68
N ASN A 40 -10.10 1.43 3.61
CA ASN A 40 -10.42 0.00 3.62
C ASN A 40 -10.71 -0.41 5.07
N LEU A 41 -11.79 -1.15 5.29
CA LEU A 41 -12.22 -1.60 6.60
C LEU A 41 -12.21 -3.12 6.65
N VAL A 42 -11.70 -3.66 7.75
CA VAL A 42 -11.83 -5.08 8.11
C VAL A 42 -12.45 -5.15 9.50
N TYR A 43 -13.43 -6.03 9.66
CA TYR A 43 -14.12 -6.31 10.93
C TYR A 43 -14.04 -7.80 11.25
N ALA A 44 -13.97 -8.10 12.55
CA ALA A 44 -14.12 -9.43 13.08
C ALA A 44 -14.78 -9.37 14.46
N ASP A 45 -15.59 -10.37 14.82
CA ASP A 45 -16.20 -10.48 16.15
C ASP A 45 -16.09 -11.88 16.77
N ARG A 46 -16.59 -12.01 18.00
CA ARG A 46 -16.62 -13.27 18.76
C ARG A 46 -17.66 -14.27 18.28
N GLU A 47 -18.62 -13.84 17.46
CA GLU A 47 -19.65 -14.70 16.86
C GLU A 47 -19.15 -15.37 15.58
N GLY A 48 -17.94 -15.00 15.14
CA GLY A 48 -17.28 -15.55 13.97
C GLY A 48 -17.54 -14.76 12.70
N ASN A 49 -18.15 -13.58 12.79
CA ASN A 49 -18.32 -12.74 11.62
C ASN A 49 -16.97 -12.12 11.23
N ILE A 50 -16.69 -12.13 9.93
CA ILE A 50 -15.59 -11.40 9.31
C ILE A 50 -16.13 -10.59 8.14
N PHE A 51 -15.64 -9.36 7.99
CA PHE A 51 -16.14 -8.47 6.97
C PHE A 51 -15.03 -7.60 6.39
N TYR A 52 -15.10 -7.37 5.08
CA TYR A 52 -14.29 -6.41 4.36
C TYR A 52 -15.18 -5.40 3.64
N LEU A 53 -14.76 -4.13 3.66
CA LEU A 53 -15.37 -3.05 2.90
C LEU A 53 -14.30 -2.12 2.33
N SER A 54 -14.38 -1.90 1.03
CA SER A 54 -13.68 -0.80 0.35
C SER A 54 -14.49 0.49 0.47
N ASN A 55 -14.40 1.16 1.63
CA ASN A 55 -15.27 2.28 1.95
C ASN A 55 -14.85 3.57 1.24
N GLY A 56 -15.85 4.34 0.81
CA GLY A 56 -15.69 5.69 0.31
C GLY A 56 -17.02 6.44 0.24
N LEU A 57 -16.97 7.75 0.46
CA LEU A 57 -18.10 8.62 0.17
C LEU A 57 -18.03 9.07 -1.29
N ILE A 58 -18.59 8.26 -2.19
CA ILE A 58 -18.44 8.39 -3.64
C ILE A 58 -19.68 9.08 -4.22
N PRO A 59 -19.56 10.31 -4.79
CA PRO A 59 -20.68 10.98 -5.45
C PRO A 59 -21.11 10.25 -6.71
N LYS A 60 -22.42 10.22 -6.97
CA LYS A 60 -22.94 9.88 -8.29
C LYS A 60 -22.59 11.01 -9.25
N ARG A 61 -22.06 10.63 -10.40
CA ARG A 61 -21.34 11.53 -11.30
C ARG A 61 -21.73 11.21 -12.73
N ASN A 62 -21.74 12.23 -13.59
CA ASN A 62 -21.97 12.03 -15.02
C ASN A 62 -20.82 11.21 -15.63
N PRO A 63 -21.07 10.01 -16.17
CA PRO A 63 -20.03 9.13 -16.71
C PRO A 63 -19.39 9.64 -18.00
N ALA A 64 -19.95 10.68 -18.64
CA ALA A 64 -19.37 11.29 -19.84
C ALA A 64 -18.10 12.11 -19.57
N TYR A 65 -17.70 12.27 -18.31
CA TYR A 65 -16.54 13.06 -17.89
C TYR A 65 -15.45 12.20 -17.27
N ASP A 66 -14.20 12.58 -17.50
CA ASP A 66 -13.04 12.01 -16.79
C ASP A 66 -12.84 12.72 -15.45
N TRP A 67 -13.34 12.10 -14.38
CA TRP A 67 -13.29 12.62 -13.02
C TRP A 67 -11.90 12.54 -12.36
N GLN A 68 -10.90 11.96 -13.02
CA GLN A 68 -9.51 11.98 -12.54
C GLN A 68 -8.75 13.22 -13.05
N GLY A 69 -9.27 13.87 -14.09
CA GLY A 69 -8.66 15.03 -14.72
C GLY A 69 -9.19 16.39 -14.24
N LEU A 70 -8.70 17.46 -14.88
CA LEU A 70 -9.23 18.80 -14.70
C LEU A 70 -10.58 18.92 -15.43
N LEU A 71 -11.65 19.15 -14.67
CA LEU A 71 -12.99 19.31 -15.21
C LEU A 71 -13.33 20.79 -15.50
N LYS A 72 -14.21 21.00 -16.48
CA LYS A 72 -14.81 22.31 -16.76
C LYS A 72 -15.68 22.74 -15.56
N GLY A 73 -15.41 23.92 -15.02
CA GLY A 73 -16.15 24.49 -13.87
C GLY A 73 -17.33 25.40 -14.24
N ASN A 74 -17.68 25.50 -15.53
CA ASN A 74 -18.70 26.40 -16.06
C ASN A 74 -19.96 25.65 -16.56
N THR A 75 -20.20 24.43 -16.10
CA THR A 75 -21.37 23.61 -16.45
C THR A 75 -21.91 22.90 -15.22
N SER A 76 -23.23 22.75 -15.12
CA SER A 76 -23.87 21.94 -14.07
C SER A 76 -23.61 20.45 -14.24
N GLN A 77 -23.21 19.98 -15.43
CA GLN A 77 -22.97 18.57 -15.72
C GLN A 77 -21.76 17.99 -14.96
N THR A 78 -20.83 18.84 -14.51
CA THR A 78 -19.67 18.47 -13.67
C THR A 78 -19.88 18.80 -12.19
N LEU A 79 -21.05 19.32 -11.83
CA LEU A 79 -21.44 19.65 -10.46
C LEU A 79 -22.29 18.51 -9.88
N TRP A 80 -21.64 17.53 -9.25
CA TRP A 80 -22.34 16.49 -8.50
C TRP A 80 -23.14 17.09 -7.33
N GLN A 81 -24.30 16.50 -7.04
CA GLN A 81 -25.22 16.99 -6.01
C GLN A 81 -24.77 16.53 -4.62
N GLN A 82 -24.84 17.44 -3.65
CA GLN A 82 -24.55 17.08 -2.26
C GLN A 82 -25.63 16.11 -1.75
N GLY A 83 -25.21 15.04 -1.06
CA GLY A 83 -26.13 13.99 -0.60
C GLY A 83 -26.40 12.90 -1.63
N ASP A 84 -26.04 13.10 -2.90
CA ASP A 84 -26.19 12.08 -3.95
C ASP A 84 -24.93 11.22 -4.06
N TYR A 85 -24.82 10.28 -3.13
CA TYR A 85 -23.71 9.34 -3.03
C TYR A 85 -24.18 7.91 -3.32
N TYR A 86 -23.25 7.03 -3.68
CA TYR A 86 -23.52 5.59 -3.66
C TYR A 86 -23.80 5.13 -2.24
N ALA A 87 -24.84 4.32 -2.06
CA ALA A 87 -25.18 3.71 -0.79
C ALA A 87 -24.07 2.74 -0.35
N LEU A 88 -24.00 2.44 0.95
CA LEU A 88 -23.00 1.52 1.50
C LEU A 88 -23.05 0.16 0.81
N GLU A 89 -24.25 -0.33 0.51
CA GLU A 89 -24.56 -1.61 -0.16
C GLU A 89 -24.00 -1.67 -1.59
N GLU A 90 -23.83 -0.51 -2.24
CA GLU A 90 -23.31 -0.38 -3.59
C GLU A 90 -21.77 -0.37 -3.64
N LEU A 91 -21.09 -0.37 -2.48
CA LEU A 91 -19.63 -0.40 -2.40
C LEU A 91 -19.10 -1.85 -2.38
N PRO A 92 -17.85 -2.10 -2.84
CA PRO A 92 -17.23 -3.42 -2.76
C PRO A 92 -17.09 -3.89 -1.32
N GLN A 93 -17.80 -4.96 -0.98
CA GLN A 93 -17.80 -5.53 0.37
C GLN A 93 -18.05 -7.05 0.36
N LEU A 94 -17.55 -7.72 1.40
CA LEU A 94 -17.66 -9.16 1.61
C LEU A 94 -17.96 -9.44 3.07
N LEU A 95 -19.03 -10.16 3.35
CA LEU A 95 -19.38 -10.67 4.69
C LEU A 95 -19.26 -12.19 4.66
N ASN A 96 -18.50 -12.75 5.60
CA ASN A 96 -18.40 -14.19 5.85
C ASN A 96 -18.16 -15.05 4.57
N PRO A 97 -17.13 -14.77 3.76
CA PRO A 97 -16.78 -15.65 2.64
C PRO A 97 -16.46 -17.06 3.17
N LYS A 98 -16.81 -18.10 2.41
CA LYS A 98 -16.61 -19.52 2.77
C LYS A 98 -15.14 -19.86 2.96
N ALA A 99 -14.25 -19.14 2.30
CA ALA A 99 -12.80 -19.20 2.48
C ALA A 99 -12.34 -18.95 3.92
N GLY A 100 -13.15 -18.29 4.75
CA GLY A 100 -12.85 -18.06 6.16
C GLY A 100 -11.81 -16.96 6.42
N TYR A 101 -11.50 -16.14 5.41
CA TYR A 101 -10.65 -14.97 5.57
C TYR A 101 -11.04 -13.82 4.65
N VAL A 102 -10.73 -12.61 5.09
CA VAL A 102 -10.69 -11.41 4.26
C VAL A 102 -9.37 -10.67 4.51
N PHE A 103 -8.88 -9.92 3.52
CA PHE A 103 -7.67 -9.13 3.67
C PHE A 103 -7.67 -7.89 2.76
N ASN A 104 -6.83 -6.91 3.13
CA ASN A 104 -6.44 -5.84 2.24
C ASN A 104 -5.03 -5.36 2.61
N THR A 105 -4.18 -5.17 1.60
CA THR A 105 -2.87 -4.54 1.78
C THR A 105 -2.69 -3.41 0.78
N ASN A 106 -3.70 -2.54 0.63
CA ASN A 106 -3.76 -1.47 -0.38
C ASN A 106 -3.74 -1.99 -1.83
N ASN A 107 -4.20 -3.22 -2.04
CA ASN A 107 -4.49 -3.75 -3.36
C ASN A 107 -5.94 -3.49 -3.74
N THR A 108 -6.29 -3.85 -4.97
CA THR A 108 -7.66 -3.80 -5.49
C THR A 108 -8.66 -4.47 -4.55
N PRO A 109 -9.86 -3.89 -4.34
CA PRO A 109 -10.90 -4.50 -3.50
C PRO A 109 -11.49 -5.77 -4.13
N PHE A 110 -11.16 -6.03 -5.40
CA PHE A 110 -11.56 -7.23 -6.13
C PHE A 110 -10.62 -8.42 -5.88
N ASN A 111 -9.66 -8.26 -4.97
CA ASN A 111 -8.86 -9.33 -4.41
C ASN A 111 -8.79 -9.16 -2.89
N ALA A 112 -9.84 -9.60 -2.20
CA ALA A 112 -10.00 -9.41 -0.76
C ALA A 112 -10.26 -10.73 -0.02
N THR A 113 -10.44 -11.85 -0.72
CA THR A 113 -10.60 -13.19 -0.16
C THR A 113 -10.05 -14.24 -1.15
N HIS A 114 -10.49 -15.49 -1.07
CA HIS A 114 -10.14 -16.53 -2.03
C HIS A 114 -10.61 -16.17 -3.47
N PRO A 115 -9.83 -16.48 -4.53
CA PRO A 115 -10.17 -16.14 -5.91
C PRO A 115 -11.58 -16.56 -6.37
N ALA A 116 -12.09 -17.68 -5.85
CA ALA A 116 -13.42 -18.18 -6.19
C ALA A 116 -14.59 -17.35 -5.64
N GLU A 117 -14.33 -16.48 -4.64
CA GLU A 117 -15.35 -15.68 -3.95
C GLU A 117 -15.10 -14.17 -4.07
N ASN A 118 -14.04 -13.78 -4.78
CA ASN A 118 -13.71 -12.39 -5.02
C ASN A 118 -14.78 -11.69 -5.87
N LEU A 119 -15.04 -10.42 -5.54
CA LEU A 119 -15.98 -9.57 -6.26
C LEU A 119 -15.52 -9.34 -7.70
N LEU A 120 -16.46 -9.25 -8.64
CA LEU A 120 -16.16 -9.00 -10.04
C LEU A 120 -16.08 -7.49 -10.30
N GLY A 121 -14.87 -6.95 -10.42
CA GLY A 121 -14.65 -5.51 -10.62
C GLY A 121 -15.42 -4.87 -11.78
N LYS A 122 -15.77 -5.65 -12.82
CA LYS A 122 -16.61 -5.20 -13.95
C LYS A 122 -18.04 -4.76 -13.56
N GLN A 123 -18.50 -5.12 -12.35
CA GLN A 123 -19.81 -4.72 -11.82
C GLN A 123 -19.80 -3.28 -11.27
N TYR A 124 -18.62 -2.68 -11.08
CA TYR A 124 -18.47 -1.35 -10.51
C TYR A 124 -18.04 -0.35 -11.59
N PRO A 125 -18.69 0.83 -11.70
CA PRO A 125 -18.28 1.85 -12.65
C PRO A 125 -16.85 2.32 -12.43
N LYS A 126 -16.05 2.41 -13.51
CA LYS A 126 -14.63 2.82 -13.43
C LYS A 126 -14.40 4.16 -12.74
N PHE A 127 -15.35 5.11 -12.85
CA PHE A 127 -15.24 6.42 -12.22
C PHE A 127 -15.35 6.42 -10.70
N MET A 128 -15.75 5.29 -10.08
CA MET A 128 -15.65 5.10 -8.63
C MET A 128 -14.19 5.16 -8.15
N GLY A 129 -13.23 4.85 -9.03
CA GLY A 129 -11.81 5.07 -8.78
C GLY A 129 -11.20 4.11 -7.76
N PHE A 130 -11.76 2.91 -7.60
CA PHE A 130 -11.14 1.86 -6.81
C PHE A 130 -9.81 1.42 -7.44
N GLU A 131 -8.88 1.01 -6.58
CA GLU A 131 -7.58 0.51 -7.03
C GLU A 131 -7.75 -0.72 -7.93
N THR A 132 -6.93 -0.80 -8.98
CA THR A 132 -7.00 -1.85 -10.01
C THR A 132 -5.73 -2.70 -10.07
N TYR A 133 -4.82 -2.51 -9.13
CA TYR A 133 -3.53 -3.17 -9.10
C TYR A 133 -3.35 -4.05 -7.86
N GLU A 134 -2.44 -4.99 -7.99
CA GLU A 134 -1.88 -5.78 -6.89
C GLU A 134 -0.54 -5.19 -6.43
N ASN A 135 -0.10 -5.60 -5.24
CA ASN A 135 1.24 -5.31 -4.77
C ASN A 135 1.88 -6.54 -4.14
N ASN A 136 3.19 -6.50 -3.91
CA ASN A 136 3.92 -7.63 -3.35
C ASN A 136 3.30 -8.19 -2.05
N ARG A 137 2.75 -7.33 -1.18
CA ARG A 137 2.13 -7.77 0.08
C ARG A 137 0.82 -8.50 -0.17
N SER A 138 0.00 -8.05 -1.12
CA SER A 138 -1.28 -8.70 -1.40
C SER A 138 -1.08 -10.06 -2.03
N LEU A 139 -0.16 -10.18 -2.99
CA LEU A 139 0.16 -11.47 -3.60
C LEU A 139 0.74 -12.46 -2.58
N ARG A 140 1.66 -12.00 -1.72
CA ARG A 140 2.25 -12.85 -0.68
C ARG A 140 1.22 -13.28 0.36
N LEU A 141 0.42 -12.34 0.87
CA LEU A 141 -0.60 -12.64 1.87
C LEU A 141 -1.69 -13.55 1.31
N ALA A 142 -2.17 -13.29 0.08
CA ALA A 142 -3.15 -14.15 -0.58
C ALA A 142 -2.64 -15.59 -0.73
N HIS A 143 -1.38 -15.76 -1.13
CA HIS A 143 -0.77 -17.08 -1.23
C HIS A 143 -0.68 -17.79 0.13
N LEU A 144 -0.24 -17.08 1.18
CA LEU A 144 -0.13 -17.66 2.54
C LEU A 144 -1.50 -18.08 3.10
N LEU A 145 -2.53 -17.24 2.91
CA LEU A 145 -3.89 -17.54 3.37
C LEU A 145 -4.51 -18.70 2.59
N ALA A 146 -4.40 -18.69 1.26
CA ALA A 146 -4.97 -19.73 0.41
C ALA A 146 -4.26 -21.09 0.54
N SER A 147 -2.97 -21.09 0.92
CA SER A 147 -2.20 -22.33 1.11
C SER A 147 -2.39 -22.95 2.49
N HIS A 148 -2.98 -22.22 3.45
CA HIS A 148 -3.24 -22.73 4.79
C HIS A 148 -4.40 -23.73 4.77
N GLN A 149 -4.31 -24.78 5.60
CA GLN A 149 -5.34 -25.81 5.72
C GLN A 149 -5.81 -25.89 7.16
N GLY A 150 -7.12 -25.99 7.36
CA GLY A 150 -7.73 -26.05 8.68
C GLY A 150 -7.78 -24.69 9.38
N GLN A 151 -7.96 -24.72 10.70
CA GLN A 151 -8.07 -23.51 11.52
C GLN A 151 -6.71 -22.82 11.68
N PHE A 152 -6.70 -21.49 11.71
CA PHE A 152 -5.50 -20.73 12.03
C PHE A 152 -5.24 -20.77 13.53
N SER A 153 -4.04 -21.24 13.93
CA SER A 153 -3.53 -21.08 15.28
C SER A 153 -2.91 -19.69 15.47
N TYR A 154 -2.68 -19.29 16.72
CA TYR A 154 -1.96 -18.06 17.04
C TYR A 154 -0.54 -18.03 16.44
N GLU A 155 0.13 -19.18 16.37
CA GLU A 155 1.45 -19.28 15.75
C GLU A 155 1.39 -19.14 14.23
N ASP A 156 0.31 -19.60 13.58
CA ASP A 156 0.09 -19.31 12.15
C ASP A 156 -0.09 -17.81 11.92
N PHE A 157 -0.86 -17.13 12.76
CA PHE A 157 -1.02 -15.67 12.69
C PHE A 157 0.32 -14.95 12.83
N LYS A 158 1.15 -15.33 13.81
CA LYS A 158 2.49 -14.76 13.97
C LYS A 158 3.38 -15.04 12.76
N ARG A 159 3.42 -16.29 12.28
CA ARG A 159 4.20 -16.66 11.09
C ARG A 159 3.82 -15.81 9.89
N ILE A 160 2.53 -15.63 9.63
CA ILE A 160 2.03 -14.81 8.51
C ILE A 160 2.30 -13.32 8.73
N LYS A 161 2.05 -12.81 9.94
CA LYS A 161 2.24 -11.39 10.28
C LYS A 161 3.70 -10.94 10.15
N TYR A 162 4.63 -11.82 10.49
CA TYR A 162 6.08 -11.58 10.42
C TYR A 162 6.74 -12.17 9.18
N ASP A 163 5.96 -12.61 8.19
CA ASP A 163 6.50 -13.01 6.90
C ASP A 163 7.18 -11.82 6.20
N TRP A 164 8.42 -12.03 5.78
CA TRP A 164 9.27 -11.03 5.15
C TRP A 164 9.71 -11.46 3.75
N ALA A 165 8.94 -12.30 3.06
CA ALA A 165 9.27 -12.75 1.71
C ALA A 165 8.54 -11.92 0.64
N TYR A 166 9.18 -11.72 -0.50
CA TYR A 166 8.47 -11.30 -1.71
C TYR A 166 7.73 -12.51 -2.33
N PRO A 167 6.68 -12.27 -3.13
CA PRO A 167 6.07 -13.32 -3.95
C PRO A 167 7.02 -13.80 -5.06
N ASP A 168 6.71 -14.96 -5.64
CA ASP A 168 7.46 -15.57 -6.75
C ASP A 168 7.47 -14.72 -8.03
N SER A 169 6.49 -13.82 -8.17
CA SER A 169 6.46 -12.80 -9.21
C SER A 169 6.23 -11.45 -8.55
N LEU A 170 7.15 -10.50 -8.72
CA LEU A 170 7.02 -9.18 -8.10
C LEU A 170 5.85 -8.41 -8.68
N ALA A 171 5.12 -7.73 -7.78
CA ALA A 171 4.09 -6.75 -8.10
C ALA A 171 4.49 -5.39 -7.54
N PHE A 172 5.14 -4.60 -8.39
CA PHE A 172 5.38 -3.18 -8.17
C PHE A 172 4.48 -2.38 -9.13
N PRO A 173 3.32 -1.87 -8.68
CA PRO A 173 2.31 -1.28 -9.57
C PRO A 173 2.83 -0.08 -10.39
N PHE A 174 3.87 0.61 -9.91
CA PHE A 174 4.49 1.75 -10.59
C PHE A 174 5.84 1.43 -11.27
N TYR A 175 6.30 0.17 -11.20
CA TYR A 175 7.56 -0.28 -11.81
C TYR A 175 7.32 -1.56 -12.63
N VAL A 176 6.50 -1.47 -13.66
CA VAL A 176 6.12 -2.62 -14.48
C VAL A 176 7.32 -3.17 -15.23
N GLY A 177 7.53 -4.49 -15.16
CA GLY A 177 8.68 -5.16 -15.80
C GLY A 177 9.95 -5.20 -14.94
N LEU A 178 9.89 -4.76 -13.68
CA LEU A 178 11.02 -4.84 -12.75
C LEU A 178 11.55 -6.27 -12.55
N GLU A 179 10.68 -7.27 -12.68
CA GLU A 179 11.01 -8.72 -12.60
C GLU A 179 12.20 -9.11 -13.49
N LYS A 180 12.42 -8.39 -14.60
CA LYS A 180 13.54 -8.60 -15.51
C LYS A 180 14.91 -8.55 -14.84
N ILE A 181 15.03 -7.89 -13.68
CA ILE A 181 16.28 -7.87 -12.92
C ILE A 181 16.79 -9.29 -12.60
N PHE A 182 15.88 -10.24 -12.36
CA PHE A 182 16.24 -11.62 -12.05
C PHE A 182 16.58 -12.44 -13.30
N SER A 183 16.26 -11.95 -14.50
CA SER A 183 16.55 -12.64 -15.76
C SER A 183 17.62 -11.93 -16.60
N LEU A 184 18.37 -10.98 -16.03
CA LEU A 184 19.47 -10.32 -16.73
C LEU A 184 20.55 -11.34 -17.11
N GLU A 185 21.00 -11.27 -18.36
CA GLU A 185 22.12 -12.09 -18.83
C GLU A 185 23.43 -11.49 -18.34
N ALA A 186 24.07 -12.14 -17.35
CA ALA A 186 25.33 -11.65 -16.77
C ALA A 186 26.43 -11.43 -17.83
N ALA A 187 26.46 -12.23 -18.90
CA ALA A 187 27.40 -12.09 -20.00
C ALA A 187 27.30 -10.74 -20.75
N LYS A 188 26.13 -10.10 -20.77
CA LYS A 188 25.94 -8.76 -21.36
C LYS A 188 26.54 -7.65 -20.49
N TYR A 189 26.72 -7.92 -19.19
CA TYR A 189 27.14 -6.94 -18.19
C TYR A 189 28.25 -7.51 -17.30
N PRO A 190 29.48 -7.77 -17.81
CA PRO A 190 30.55 -8.42 -17.05
C PRO A 190 30.87 -7.74 -15.72
N GLU A 191 30.82 -6.40 -15.69
CA GLU A 191 31.05 -5.60 -14.47
C GLU A 191 29.98 -5.80 -13.38
N LEU A 192 28.80 -6.33 -13.74
CA LEU A 192 27.70 -6.61 -12.81
C LEU A 192 27.49 -8.12 -12.59
N ASP A 193 28.35 -8.99 -13.14
CA ASP A 193 28.14 -10.45 -13.11
C ASP A 193 27.83 -10.96 -11.69
N LYS A 194 28.64 -10.56 -10.71
CA LYS A 194 28.43 -10.97 -9.31
C LYS A 194 27.13 -10.43 -8.72
N SER A 195 26.76 -9.18 -9.02
CA SER A 195 25.52 -8.57 -8.54
C SER A 195 24.28 -9.23 -9.15
N ILE A 196 24.32 -9.53 -10.45
CA ILE A 196 23.25 -10.24 -11.16
C ILE A 196 23.07 -11.65 -10.58
N ARG A 197 24.16 -12.41 -10.42
CA ARG A 197 24.12 -13.76 -9.85
C ARG A 197 23.63 -13.76 -8.40
N LEU A 198 24.02 -12.79 -7.60
CA LEU A 198 23.54 -12.66 -6.22
C LEU A 198 22.02 -12.49 -6.16
N LEU A 199 21.44 -11.65 -7.04
CA LEU A 199 19.99 -11.47 -7.12
C LEU A 199 19.27 -12.70 -7.69
N GLN A 200 19.89 -13.42 -8.62
CA GLN A 200 19.35 -14.67 -9.20
C GLN A 200 19.33 -15.83 -8.21
N GLN A 201 20.29 -15.88 -7.29
CA GLN A 201 20.38 -16.91 -6.26
C GLN A 201 19.57 -16.56 -5.00
N TRP A 202 19.10 -15.32 -4.89
CA TRP A 202 18.34 -14.88 -3.73
C TRP A 202 16.97 -15.55 -3.67
N ASP A 203 16.67 -16.16 -2.52
CA ASP A 203 15.39 -16.84 -2.23
C ASP A 203 14.21 -15.88 -1.96
N ARG A 204 14.40 -14.58 -2.23
CA ARG A 204 13.41 -13.51 -2.04
C ARG A 204 12.98 -13.25 -0.59
N LYS A 205 13.70 -13.81 0.40
CA LYS A 205 13.49 -13.50 1.83
C LYS A 205 14.32 -12.30 2.27
N ASN A 206 13.70 -11.44 3.07
CA ASN A 206 14.28 -10.20 3.56
C ASN A 206 14.63 -10.26 5.06
N ASP A 207 15.17 -11.38 5.53
CA ASP A 207 15.75 -11.44 6.88
C ASP A 207 17.06 -10.63 6.95
N GLN A 208 17.51 -10.35 8.17
CA GLN A 208 18.67 -9.48 8.41
C GLN A 208 19.99 -10.01 7.82
N GLU A 209 20.14 -11.32 7.61
CA GLU A 209 21.35 -11.93 7.05
C GLU A 209 21.30 -12.00 5.52
N SER A 210 20.15 -11.71 4.92
CA SER A 210 19.93 -11.79 3.47
C SER A 210 20.76 -10.77 2.70
N LYS A 211 21.80 -11.26 2.02
CA LYS A 211 22.67 -10.47 1.13
C LYS A 211 21.96 -10.03 -0.14
N GLY A 212 21.11 -10.90 -0.71
CA GLY A 212 20.30 -10.59 -1.88
C GLY A 212 19.33 -9.43 -1.59
N ALA A 213 18.66 -9.46 -0.44
CA ALA A 213 17.80 -8.37 0.00
C ALA A 213 18.57 -7.07 0.23
N GLY A 214 19.78 -7.14 0.81
CA GLY A 214 20.65 -5.98 0.98
C GLY A 214 20.99 -5.28 -0.35
N LEU A 215 21.41 -6.04 -1.35
CA LEU A 215 21.65 -5.50 -2.70
C LEU A 215 20.36 -4.96 -3.34
N PHE A 216 19.27 -5.74 -3.28
CA PHE A 216 18.00 -5.37 -3.88
C PHE A 216 17.43 -4.06 -3.30
N MET A 217 17.56 -3.86 -1.98
CA MET A 217 17.11 -2.63 -1.31
C MET A 217 17.85 -1.39 -1.81
N VAL A 218 19.18 -1.46 -1.94
CA VAL A 218 19.98 -0.34 -2.46
C VAL A 218 19.66 -0.11 -3.94
N PHE A 219 19.47 -1.18 -4.71
CA PHE A 219 19.00 -1.09 -6.10
C PHE A 219 17.66 -0.34 -6.21
N LEU A 220 16.65 -0.70 -5.41
CA LEU A 220 15.35 -0.02 -5.40
C LEU A 220 15.48 1.47 -5.05
N HIS A 221 16.39 1.82 -4.13
CA HIS A 221 16.68 3.22 -3.80
C HIS A 221 17.17 4.01 -5.02
N TYR A 222 18.16 3.49 -5.75
CA TYR A 222 18.70 4.15 -6.94
C TYR A 222 17.72 4.17 -8.11
N LEU A 223 16.94 3.10 -8.30
CA LEU A 223 15.86 3.09 -9.28
C LEU A 223 14.82 4.17 -8.97
N GLY A 224 14.34 4.24 -7.73
CA GLY A 224 13.39 5.26 -7.29
C GLY A 224 13.93 6.69 -7.47
N LYS A 225 15.23 6.91 -7.19
CA LYS A 225 15.89 8.20 -7.42
C LYS A 225 15.91 8.59 -8.90
N ALA A 226 16.25 7.65 -9.78
CA ALA A 226 16.23 7.88 -11.23
C ALA A 226 14.83 8.18 -11.75
N MET A 227 13.82 7.42 -11.31
CA MET A 227 12.42 7.60 -11.71
C MET A 227 11.87 8.95 -11.23
N LYS A 228 12.23 9.36 -10.01
CA LYS A 228 11.88 10.69 -9.49
C LYS A 228 12.50 11.82 -10.32
N ALA A 229 13.77 11.72 -10.69
CA ALA A 229 14.44 12.74 -11.50
C ALA A 229 13.76 12.93 -12.87
N GLN A 230 13.16 11.87 -13.41
CA GLN A 230 12.41 11.89 -14.66
C GLN A 230 10.92 12.22 -14.48
N GLN A 231 10.47 12.59 -13.27
CA GLN A 231 9.05 12.83 -12.94
C GLN A 231 8.12 11.62 -13.22
N ARG A 232 8.69 10.42 -13.15
CA ARG A 232 8.01 9.14 -13.40
C ARG A 232 7.72 8.34 -12.13
N LEU A 233 8.07 8.89 -10.96
CA LEU A 233 7.74 8.30 -9.67
C LEU A 233 6.21 8.28 -9.48
N TYR A 234 5.64 7.11 -9.17
CA TYR A 234 4.19 6.88 -9.01
C TYR A 234 3.33 7.02 -10.27
N ALA A 235 3.93 7.22 -11.44
CA ALA A 235 3.22 7.06 -12.70
C ALA A 235 3.32 5.59 -13.15
N TYR A 236 2.28 5.07 -13.80
CA TYR A 236 2.30 3.73 -14.38
C TYR A 236 3.35 3.70 -15.49
N ASN A 237 4.51 3.12 -15.20
CA ASN A 237 5.66 3.13 -16.09
C ASN A 237 6.22 1.73 -16.26
N LYS A 238 6.58 1.42 -17.50
CA LYS A 238 7.43 0.28 -17.81
C LYS A 238 8.87 0.66 -17.48
N VAL A 239 9.52 -0.15 -16.66
CA VAL A 239 10.96 -0.05 -16.40
C VAL A 239 11.69 -0.78 -17.52
N THR A 240 12.67 -0.11 -18.12
CA THR A 240 13.51 -0.68 -19.17
C THR A 240 14.69 -1.44 -18.59
N GLU A 241 15.26 -2.35 -19.37
CA GLU A 241 16.48 -3.09 -18.97
C GLU A 241 17.64 -2.14 -18.67
N GLN A 242 17.82 -1.10 -19.50
CA GLN A 242 18.86 -0.10 -19.31
C GLN A 242 18.70 0.65 -17.97
N GLU A 243 17.48 0.97 -17.55
CA GLU A 243 17.22 1.61 -16.26
C GLU A 243 17.54 0.67 -15.09
N ILE A 244 17.20 -0.62 -15.22
CA ILE A 244 17.56 -1.64 -14.22
C ILE A 244 19.08 -1.73 -14.09
N VAL A 245 19.78 -1.90 -15.21
CA VAL A 245 21.25 -2.01 -15.26
C VAL A 245 21.91 -0.76 -14.68
N THR A 246 21.40 0.43 -15.01
CA THR A 246 21.91 1.70 -14.49
C THR A 246 21.72 1.79 -12.97
N ALA A 247 20.53 1.48 -12.46
CA ALA A 247 20.27 1.49 -11.01
C ALA A 247 21.09 0.42 -10.28
N LEU A 248 21.27 -0.77 -10.87
CA LEU A 248 22.08 -1.84 -10.29
C LEU A 248 23.57 -1.47 -10.24
N THR A 249 24.07 -0.78 -11.27
CA THR A 249 25.43 -0.23 -11.30
C THR A 249 25.66 0.76 -10.16
N GLU A 250 24.72 1.68 -9.95
CA GLU A 250 24.84 2.66 -8.86
C GLU A 250 24.72 2.01 -7.48
N ALA A 251 23.88 0.98 -7.33
CA ALA A 251 23.80 0.20 -6.10
C ALA A 251 25.10 -0.55 -5.79
N GLN A 252 25.69 -1.21 -6.79
CA GLN A 252 26.99 -1.87 -6.66
C GLN A 252 28.08 -0.87 -6.24
N LYS A 253 28.17 0.30 -6.89
CA LYS A 253 29.11 1.36 -6.51
C LYS A 253 28.89 1.83 -5.08
N HIS A 254 27.64 2.01 -4.67
CA HIS A 254 27.30 2.43 -3.31
C HIS A 254 27.80 1.41 -2.28
N LEU A 255 27.49 0.14 -2.48
CA LEU A 255 27.87 -0.93 -1.56
C LEU A 255 29.39 -1.10 -1.49
N LEU A 256 30.09 -1.09 -2.63
CA LEU A 256 31.55 -1.13 -2.67
C LEU A 256 32.19 0.09 -1.99
N LYS A 257 31.62 1.29 -2.16
CA LYS A 257 32.14 2.51 -1.52
C LYS A 257 32.01 2.45 0.00
N HIS A 258 30.83 2.12 0.51
CA HIS A 258 30.45 2.27 1.91
C HIS A 258 30.68 1.01 2.76
N PHE A 259 30.60 -0.18 2.16
CA PHE A 259 30.70 -1.47 2.84
C PHE A 259 31.83 -2.35 2.33
N LYS A 260 32.54 -1.92 1.27
CA LYS A 260 33.68 -2.64 0.64
C LYS A 260 33.33 -4.03 0.08
N SER A 261 32.03 -4.34 -0.06
CA SER A 261 31.50 -5.59 -0.61
C SER A 261 30.14 -5.32 -1.24
N ILE A 262 29.73 -6.15 -2.22
CA ILE A 262 28.35 -6.17 -2.73
C ILE A 262 27.45 -7.14 -1.95
N GLU A 263 28.05 -8.09 -1.24
CA GLU A 263 27.35 -9.10 -0.43
C GLU A 263 27.15 -8.57 0.99
N VAL A 264 26.33 -7.54 1.13
CA VAL A 264 26.07 -6.90 2.41
C VAL A 264 24.72 -7.41 2.96
N PRO A 265 24.69 -8.05 4.14
CA PRO A 265 23.44 -8.44 4.78
C PRO A 265 22.47 -7.26 4.95
N LEU A 266 21.17 -7.50 4.74
CA LEU A 266 20.14 -6.47 4.84
C LEU A 266 20.19 -5.72 6.17
N GLY A 267 20.43 -6.41 7.29
CA GLY A 267 20.51 -5.79 8.63
C GLY A 267 21.67 -4.81 8.81
N LYS A 268 22.66 -4.81 7.90
CA LYS A 268 23.72 -3.78 7.86
C LYS A 268 23.36 -2.60 6.96
N VAL A 269 22.50 -2.83 5.96
CA VAL A 269 22.01 -1.78 5.04
C VAL A 269 20.83 -1.02 5.66
N GLN A 270 19.91 -1.73 6.28
CA GLN A 270 18.69 -1.21 6.91
C GLN A 270 18.80 -1.33 8.42
N VAL A 271 18.97 -0.19 9.09
CA VAL A 271 19.04 -0.12 10.55
C VAL A 271 17.99 0.86 11.06
N HIS A 272 17.15 0.42 11.99
CA HIS A 272 16.30 1.33 12.76
C HIS A 272 17.07 1.82 13.98
N GLN A 273 17.36 3.12 14.04
CA GLN A 273 18.01 3.74 15.19
C GLN A 273 17.02 4.64 15.92
N LEU A 274 16.63 4.24 17.13
CA LEU A 274 15.92 5.13 18.04
C LEU A 274 16.97 5.99 18.77
N ARG A 275 16.94 7.30 18.55
CA ARG A 275 17.78 8.22 19.33
C ARG A 275 17.28 8.25 20.77
N GLN A 276 18.18 8.04 21.74
CA GLN A 276 17.85 8.08 23.17
C GLN A 276 17.72 9.51 23.75
N SER A 277 17.91 10.59 22.96
CA SER A 277 17.80 11.96 23.46
C SER A 277 16.37 12.53 23.33
N ARG A 278 15.85 13.11 24.43
CA ARG A 278 14.51 13.73 24.52
C ARG A 278 14.33 15.03 23.72
N THR A 279 15.32 15.48 22.94
CA THR A 279 15.30 16.83 22.36
C THR A 279 15.02 16.92 20.87
N ASP A 280 15.05 15.85 20.07
CA ASP A 280 14.84 15.98 18.62
C ASP A 280 14.00 14.82 18.04
N LEU A 281 12.72 14.79 18.42
CA LEU A 281 11.70 13.86 17.90
C LEU A 281 11.38 14.05 16.40
N TRP A 282 12.03 14.99 15.70
CA TRP A 282 11.65 15.38 14.35
C TRP A 282 12.58 14.94 13.20
N GLU A 283 13.74 14.34 13.49
CA GLU A 283 14.74 14.02 12.44
C GLU A 283 14.97 12.51 12.19
N ALA A 284 14.31 11.61 12.92
CA ALA A 284 14.67 10.18 12.96
C ALA A 284 13.85 9.23 12.05
N ILE A 285 13.24 9.73 10.96
CA ILE A 285 12.72 8.87 9.87
C ILE A 285 13.11 9.51 8.53
N LYS A 286 14.38 9.40 8.14
CA LYS A 286 14.83 9.66 6.75
C LYS A 286 15.12 8.33 6.04
N MET A 287 14.10 7.48 5.95
CA MET A 287 14.02 6.44 4.93
C MET A 287 12.57 6.35 4.45
N TYR A 288 12.37 6.81 3.22
CA TYR A 288 11.14 6.96 2.45
C TYR A 288 9.89 6.18 2.94
N TRP A 289 9.04 6.90 3.68
CA TRP A 289 7.58 6.76 3.63
C TRP A 289 7.00 8.18 3.62
N GLN A 290 6.76 8.74 2.43
CA GLN A 290 5.95 9.95 2.28
C GLN A 290 4.62 9.55 1.64
N PRO A 291 3.53 9.47 2.42
CA PRO A 291 2.20 9.31 1.85
C PRO A 291 1.70 10.65 1.29
N CYS A 292 0.97 10.54 0.17
CA CYS A 292 -0.13 11.40 -0.28
C CYS A 292 -0.16 12.83 0.29
N THR A 293 0.56 13.78 -0.31
CA THR A 293 0.17 15.21 -0.43
C THR A 293 1.26 15.96 -1.20
N GLN A 294 1.29 15.78 -2.53
CA GLN A 294 1.98 16.73 -3.41
C GLN A 294 1.11 17.07 -4.60
N TYR A 295 0.01 17.77 -4.34
CA TYR A 295 -0.53 18.73 -5.27
C TYR A 295 -0.88 20.00 -4.49
N LEU A 296 -0.48 21.14 -5.04
CA LEU A 296 -0.65 22.52 -4.54
C LEU A 296 0.47 23.05 -3.65
N THR A 297 1.57 23.49 -4.26
CA THR A 297 2.11 24.85 -4.00
C THR A 297 2.99 25.29 -5.17
N LYS A 298 2.49 26.21 -6.00
CA LYS A 298 3.33 27.13 -6.77
C LYS A 298 3.03 28.54 -6.27
N LYS A 299 4.08 29.18 -5.75
CA LYS A 299 4.32 30.62 -5.50
C LYS A 299 3.34 31.39 -4.60
N GLY A 300 3.92 32.00 -3.56
CA GLY A 300 3.41 33.22 -2.93
C GLY A 300 3.13 33.07 -1.44
N ASN A 301 3.96 33.73 -0.63
CA ASN A 301 3.79 34.03 0.81
C ASN A 301 2.47 33.59 1.47
N SER A 302 2.54 32.68 2.44
CA SER A 302 1.80 32.81 3.71
C SER A 302 2.18 31.70 4.70
N ARG A 303 2.01 32.03 5.98
CA ARG A 303 2.39 31.30 7.19
C ARG A 303 1.98 29.82 7.16
N GLN A 304 2.88 28.95 7.61
CA GLN A 304 2.60 27.54 7.88
C GLN A 304 1.56 27.42 9.00
N THR A 305 0.31 27.11 8.65
CA THR A 305 -0.61 26.42 9.56
C THR A 305 -0.39 24.92 9.36
N LYS A 306 0.43 24.32 10.24
CA LYS A 306 0.62 22.86 10.30
C LYS A 306 -0.63 22.22 10.91
N ALA A 307 -1.48 21.63 10.09
CA ALA A 307 -2.47 20.66 10.56
C ALA A 307 -1.76 19.31 10.76
N SER A 308 -1.70 18.84 12.00
CA SER A 308 -1.12 17.54 12.35
C SER A 308 -2.25 16.51 12.40
N LEU A 309 -2.22 15.48 11.55
CA LEU A 309 -2.97 14.25 11.81
C LEU A 309 -2.19 13.45 12.88
N ILE A 310 -2.74 13.38 14.09
CA ILE A 310 -2.24 12.52 15.16
C ILE A 310 -2.80 11.12 14.92
N PHE A 311 -1.94 10.15 14.60
CA PHE A 311 -2.29 8.73 14.70
C PHE A 311 -1.87 8.23 16.08
N TYR A 312 -2.84 7.80 16.88
CA TYR A 312 -2.60 7.11 18.15
C TYR A 312 -2.19 5.66 17.87
N TRP A 313 -0.97 5.29 18.23
CA TRP A 313 -0.57 3.89 18.40
C TRP A 313 -0.84 3.50 19.86
N HIS A 314 -1.85 2.66 20.10
CA HIS A 314 -1.99 2.01 21.41
C HIS A 314 -1.06 0.81 21.45
N SER A 315 0.08 0.93 22.14
CA SER A 315 0.84 -0.23 22.58
C SER A 315 0.15 -0.80 23.81
N PHE A 316 -0.52 -1.94 23.67
CA PHE A 316 -0.77 -2.82 24.80
C PHE A 316 0.58 -3.38 25.25
N GLN A 317 1.24 -2.70 26.18
CA GLN A 317 2.20 -3.36 27.05
C GLN A 317 1.38 -4.19 28.04
N GLN A 318 1.39 -5.51 27.87
CA GLN A 318 1.16 -6.41 28.98
C GLN A 318 2.26 -6.10 30.01
N ARG A 319 1.84 -5.66 31.19
CA ARG A 319 2.69 -5.69 32.38
C ARG A 319 2.46 -7.06 33.01
N ASP A 320 3.53 -7.83 33.16
CA ASP A 320 3.58 -8.93 34.12
C ASP A 320 3.44 -8.39 35.55
#